data_AF-A0A957EGQ8-F1
#
_entry.id   AF-A0A957EGQ8-F1
#
_cell.length_a   1.000
_cell.length_b   1.000
_cell.length_c   1.000
_cell.angle_alpha   90.00
_cell.angle_beta   90.00
_cell.angle_gamma   90.00
#
_symmetry.space_group_name_H-M   'P 1'
#
loop_
_entity.id
_entity.type
_entity.pdbx_description
1 polymer ?
#
loop_
_entity_poly.entity_id
_entity_poly.type
_entity_poly.pdbx_seq_one_letter_code
_entity_poly.pdbx_strand_id
1 'polypeptide(L)'
;MAYRDETQLYSCLGQLFNQVETDIPQATDSLLKAKLSIRFNVTDPTAMLLINAKERPLQIEYGRANNHKPDLEVDVTGEALHQILMGQL
;
A
#
# COMPACT_ATOMS: atom_id res chain seq x y z
N MET A 1 -6.41 -4.20 -17.25
CA MET A 1 -5.55 -3.25 -16.53
C MET A 1 -6.43 -2.47 -15.57
N ALA A 2 -6.51 -2.94 -14.31
CA ALA A 2 -7.27 -2.27 -13.25
C ALA A 2 -6.81 -0.81 -12.99
N TYR A 3 -5.57 -0.48 -13.33
CA TYR A 3 -5.00 0.87 -13.22
C TYR A 3 -4.38 1.31 -14.55
N ARG A 4 -4.59 2.57 -14.92
CA ARG A 4 -4.14 3.19 -16.18
C ARG A 4 -2.69 3.67 -16.11
N ASP A 5 -2.30 4.19 -14.95
CA ASP A 5 -0.99 4.77 -14.67
C ASP A 5 -0.73 4.78 -13.16
N GLU A 6 0.53 4.99 -12.78
CA GLU A 6 0.97 5.04 -11.39
C GLU A 6 0.24 6.11 -10.56
N THR A 7 -0.14 7.23 -11.18
CA THR A 7 -0.85 8.33 -10.49
C THR A 7 -2.26 7.92 -10.11
N GLN A 8 -2.96 7.21 -11.00
CA GLN A 8 -4.27 6.65 -10.69
C GLN A 8 -4.17 5.60 -9.57
N LEU A 9 -3.17 4.73 -9.60
CA LEU A 9 -2.92 3.73 -8.55
C LEU A 9 -2.69 4.40 -7.19
N TYR A 10 -1.77 5.38 -7.11
CA TYR A 10 -1.48 6.11 -5.87
C TYR A 10 -2.70 6.87 -5.35
N SER A 11 -3.49 7.47 -6.26
CA SER A 11 -4.72 8.18 -5.88
C SER A 11 -5.77 7.23 -5.29
N CYS A 12 -6.00 6.08 -5.93
CA CYS A 12 -6.92 5.07 -5.43
C CYS A 12 -6.49 4.51 -4.06
N LEU A 13 -5.20 4.18 -3.91
CA LEU A 13 -4.66 3.69 -2.65
C LEU A 13 -4.74 4.75 -1.55
N GLY A 14 -4.38 6.00 -1.85
CA GLY A 14 -4.47 7.10 -0.90
C GLY A 14 -5.91 7.33 -0.40
N GLN A 15 -6.90 7.25 -1.28
CA GLN A 15 -8.31 7.31 -0.87
C GLN A 15 -8.72 6.10 -0.03
N LEU A 16 -8.30 4.90 -0.41
CA LEU A 16 -8.61 3.68 0.34
C LEU A 16 -8.03 3.75 1.76
N PHE A 17 -6.76 4.13 1.91
CA PHE A 17 -6.13 4.23 3.24
C PHE A 17 -6.73 5.35 4.08
N ASN A 18 -7.00 6.54 3.49
CA ASN A 18 -7.70 7.61 4.20
C ASN A 18 -9.08 7.17 4.70
N GLN A 19 -9.81 6.41 3.88
CA GLN A 19 -11.12 5.88 4.24
C GLN A 19 -11.00 4.80 5.31
N VAL A 20 -10.03 3.89 5.23
CA VAL A 20 -9.76 2.88 6.27
C VAL A 20 -9.38 3.54 7.59
N GLU A 21 -8.54 4.58 7.61
CA GLU A 21 -8.22 5.33 8.83
C GLU A 21 -9.45 6.03 9.44
N THR A 22 -10.38 6.49 8.61
CA THR A 22 -11.57 7.22 9.06
C THR A 22 -12.70 6.30 9.52
N ASP A 23 -13.05 5.29 8.71
CA ASP A 23 -14.19 4.39 8.92
C ASP A 23 -13.84 3.15 9.75
N ILE A 24 -12.60 2.65 9.66
CA ILE A 24 -12.20 1.36 10.25
C ILE A 24 -10.86 1.48 11.01
N PRO A 25 -10.83 2.22 12.13
CA PRO A 25 -9.61 2.41 12.93
C PRO A 25 -9.00 1.09 13.45
N GLN A 26 -9.80 0.02 13.54
CA GLN A 26 -9.32 -1.31 13.95
C GLN A 26 -8.42 -1.99 12.90
N ALA A 27 -8.63 -1.72 11.60
CA ALA A 27 -7.78 -2.24 10.54
C ALA A 27 -6.41 -1.57 10.59
N THR A 28 -6.38 -0.25 10.76
CA THR A 28 -5.16 0.53 11.02
C THR A 28 -4.43 0.03 12.28
N ASP A 29 -5.16 -0.25 13.36
CA ASP A 29 -4.56 -0.77 14.60
C ASP A 29 -3.90 -2.14 14.42
N SER A 30 -4.48 -2.99 13.58
CA SER A 30 -3.92 -4.32 13.26
C SER A 30 -2.62 -4.20 12.46
N LEU A 31 -2.56 -3.29 11.49
CA LEU A 31 -1.33 -2.96 10.75
C LEU A 31 -0.25 -2.41 11.70
N LEU A 32 -0.63 -1.52 12.62
CA LEU A 32 0.29 -0.94 13.60
C LEU A 32 0.80 -1.95 14.63
N LYS A 33 -0.05 -2.90 15.05
CA LYS A 33 0.37 -4.00 15.92
C LYS A 33 1.41 -4.90 15.29
N ALA A 34 1.34 -5.08 13.97
CA ALA A 34 2.34 -5.84 13.24
C ALA A 34 3.71 -5.13 13.23
N LYS A 35 3.75 -3.79 13.37
CA LYS A 35 4.97 -2.96 13.31
C LYS A 35 5.82 -3.24 12.06
N LEU A 36 5.15 -3.48 10.94
CA LEU A 36 5.80 -3.84 9.68
C LEU A 36 5.93 -2.63 8.76
N SER A 37 7.03 -2.60 8.03
CA SER A 37 7.20 -1.78 6.83
C SER A 37 7.08 -2.68 5.60
N ILE A 38 6.12 -2.40 4.73
CA ILE A 38 5.81 -3.23 3.55
C ILE A 38 6.05 -2.39 2.29
N ARG A 39 6.91 -2.88 1.40
CA ARG A 39 7.11 -2.32 0.07
C ARG A 39 6.35 -3.16 -0.95
N PHE A 40 5.48 -2.52 -1.72
CA PHE A 40 4.88 -3.13 -2.89
C PHE A 40 5.53 -2.56 -4.14
N ASN A 41 6.10 -3.45 -4.94
CA ASN A 41 6.57 -3.15 -6.28
C ASN A 41 5.49 -3.62 -7.27
N VAL A 42 4.87 -2.67 -7.94
CA VAL A 42 3.81 -2.92 -8.92
C VAL A 42 4.43 -2.89 -10.31
N THR A 43 4.21 -3.94 -11.10
CA THR A 43 4.89 -4.15 -12.41
C THR A 43 4.05 -3.86 -13.64
N ASP A 44 2.80 -3.40 -13.48
CA ASP A 44 1.94 -2.93 -14.56
C ASP A 44 0.73 -2.18 -13.95
N PRO A 45 0.73 -0.82 -13.93
CA PRO A 45 1.83 0.08 -14.31
C PRO A 45 3.02 -0.04 -13.35
N THR A 46 4.23 0.34 -13.82
CA THR A 46 5.44 0.40 -12.97
C THR A 46 5.25 1.43 -11.88
N ALA A 47 5.01 0.97 -10.66
CA ALA A 47 4.78 1.83 -9.52
C ALA A 47 5.37 1.21 -8.26
N MET A 48 5.64 2.04 -7.27
CA MET A 48 6.14 1.56 -5.98
C MET A 48 5.43 2.30 -4.85
N LEU A 49 5.03 1.54 -3.83
CA LEU A 49 4.54 2.12 -2.59
C LEU A 49 5.23 1.48 -1.39
N LEU A 50 5.46 2.27 -0.35
CA LEU A 50 5.96 1.83 0.94
C LEU A 50 4.96 2.21 2.01
N ILE A 51 4.48 1.23 2.76
CA ILE A 51 3.59 1.44 3.91
C ILE A 51 4.41 1.16 5.16
N ASN A 52 4.64 2.19 5.96
CA ASN A 52 5.30 2.06 7.24
C ASN A 52 4.27 2.15 8.37
N ALA A 53 3.98 1.00 8.96
CA ALA A 53 3.08 0.85 10.10
C ALA A 53 3.82 0.69 11.44
N LYS A 54 5.05 1.22 11.55
CA LYS A 54 5.82 1.16 12.81
C LYS A 54 5.36 2.19 13.85
N GLU A 55 4.86 3.32 13.38
CA GLU A 55 4.44 4.45 14.22
C GLU A 55 3.11 5.02 13.69
N ARG A 56 2.36 5.73 14.57
CA ARG A 56 1.19 6.51 14.18
C ARG A 56 1.60 7.96 13.89
N PRO A 57 1.08 8.62 12.83
CA PRO A 57 0.17 8.10 11.80
C PRO A 57 0.88 7.14 10.83
N LEU A 58 0.12 6.30 10.13
CA LEU A 58 0.68 5.43 9.08
C LEU A 58 1.41 6.31 8.05
N GLN A 59 2.68 5.99 7.76
CA GLN A 59 3.42 6.72 6.75
C GLN A 59 3.37 5.94 5.44
N ILE A 60 2.75 6.52 4.42
CA ILE A 60 2.65 5.93 3.10
C ILE A 60 3.45 6.78 2.13
N GLU A 61 4.42 6.15 1.48
CA GLU A 61 5.29 6.80 0.50
C GLU A 61 5.03 6.22 -0.89
N TYR A 62 4.83 7.10 -1.86
CA TYR A 62 4.56 6.73 -3.25
C TYR A 62 5.75 7.09 -4.12
N GLY A 63 6.21 6.15 -4.95
CA GLY A 63 7.26 6.34 -5.96
C GLY A 63 8.65 6.65 -5.43
N ARG A 64 8.87 6.66 -4.10
CA ARG A 64 10.17 6.97 -3.51
C ARG A 64 10.90 5.71 -3.08
N ALA A 65 12.05 5.47 -3.71
CA ALA A 65 13.04 4.52 -3.23
C ALA A 65 13.72 5.09 -2.00
N ASN A 66 13.02 5.06 -0.86
CA ASN A 66 13.65 5.39 0.39
C ASN A 66 14.67 4.31 0.77
N ASN A 67 15.78 4.76 1.35
CA ASN A 67 16.85 3.92 1.88
C ASN A 67 16.41 3.08 3.10
N HIS A 68 15.11 3.09 3.42
CA HIS A 68 14.51 2.31 4.48
C HIS A 68 14.37 0.87 4.01
N LYS A 69 14.95 -0.07 4.76
CA LYS A 69 14.81 -1.50 4.49
C LYS A 69 13.39 -1.92 4.89
N PRO A 70 12.53 -2.34 3.95
CA PRO A 70 11.22 -2.87 4.30
C PRO A 70 11.40 -4.20 5.04
N ASP A 71 10.47 -4.50 5.94
CA ASP A 71 10.39 -5.80 6.61
C ASP A 71 9.82 -6.86 5.65
N LEU A 72 8.95 -6.43 4.73
CA LEU A 72 8.38 -7.26 3.68
C LEU A 72 8.43 -6.54 2.33
N GLU A 73 8.91 -7.21 1.30
CA GLU A 73 8.86 -6.73 -0.08
C GLU A 73 7.97 -7.67 -0.89
N VAL A 74 7.07 -7.07 -1.66
CA VAL A 74 6.01 -7.77 -2.40
C VAL A 74 6.01 -7.27 -3.84
N ASP A 75 6.37 -8.14 -4.77
CA ASP A 75 6.29 -7.87 -6.20
C ASP A 75 4.96 -8.40 -6.76
N VAL A 76 4.12 -7.49 -7.26
CA VAL A 76 2.79 -7.79 -7.78
C VAL A 76 2.51 -7.01 -9.06
N THR A 77 1.51 -7.42 -9.82
CA THR A 77 0.94 -6.60 -10.90
C THR A 77 -0.14 -5.67 -10.33
N GLY A 78 -0.49 -4.59 -11.03
CA GLY A 78 -1.59 -3.73 -10.59
C GLY A 78 -2.90 -4.52 -10.49
N GLU A 79 -3.14 -5.44 -11.42
CA GLU A 79 -4.28 -6.35 -11.38
C GLU A 79 -4.27 -7.26 -10.14
N ALA A 80 -3.13 -7.89 -9.82
CA ALA A 80 -3.03 -8.75 -8.64
C ALA A 80 -3.23 -7.97 -7.34
N LEU A 81 -2.66 -6.76 -7.24
CA LEU A 81 -2.90 -5.87 -6.10
C LEU A 81 -4.39 -5.55 -5.96
N HIS A 82 -5.08 -5.25 -7.07
CA HIS A 82 -6.51 -5.00 -7.06
C HIS A 82 -7.31 -6.20 -6.57
N GLN A 83 -6.99 -7.40 -7.06
CA GLN A 83 -7.62 -8.66 -6.63
C GLN A 83 -7.42 -8.93 -5.13
N ILE A 84 -6.21 -8.69 -4.60
CA ILE A 84 -5.90 -8.82 -3.17
C ILE A 84 -6.76 -7.85 -2.34
N LEU A 85 -6.85 -6.58 -2.76
CA LEU A 85 -7.66 -5.57 -2.07
C LEU A 85 -9.16 -5.90 -2.10
N MET A 86 -9.62 -6.60 -3.14
CA MET A 86 -10.99 -7.10 -3.26
C MET A 86 -11.23 -8.41 -2.51
N GLY A 87 -10.20 -9.02 -1.90
CA GLY A 87 -10.30 -10.32 -1.23
C GLY A 87 -10.58 -11.48 -2.20
N GLN A 88 -10.17 -11.35 -3.45
CA GLN A 88 -10.44 -12.29 -4.54
C GLN A 88 -9.26 -13.26 -4.81
N LEU A 89 -8.25 -13.27 -3.93
CA LEU A 89 -7.02 -14.05 -4.06
C LEU A 89 -6.74 -14.90 -2.82
#